data_AF-A0A0F8YWT5-F1
#
_entry.id   AF-A0A0F8YWT5-F1
#
_cell.length_a   1.000
_cell.length_b   1.000
_cell.length_c   1.000
_cell.angle_alpha   90.00
_cell.angle_beta   90.00
_cell.angle_gamma   90.00
#
_symmetry.space_group_name_H-M   'P 1'
#
loop_
_entity.id
_entity.type
_entity.pdbx_description
1 polymer ?
#
loop_
_entity_poly.entity_id
_entity_poly.type
_entity_poly.pdbx_seq_one_letter_code
_entity_poly.pdbx_strand_id
1 'polypeptide(L)' 'AHTAWPRFGLQTMRERAEAIGGDFEVTSEPDQGTTVAVHVPLEEGNGAVT' A
#
# COMPACT_ATOMS: atom_id res chain seq x y z
N ALA A 1 -28.32 -10.23 4.09
CA ALA A 1 -27.72 -9.53 2.92
C ALA A 1 -26.29 -9.20 3.28
N HIS A 2 -25.30 -9.79 2.59
CA HIS A 2 -23.90 -9.46 2.79
C HIS A 2 -23.70 -8.08 2.16
N THR A 3 -23.68 -7.02 2.97
CA THR A 3 -23.43 -5.67 2.48
C THR A 3 -21.99 -5.65 2.00
N ALA A 4 -21.79 -5.84 0.70
CA ALA A 4 -20.48 -5.69 0.10
C ALA A 4 -20.04 -4.26 0.39
N TRP A 5 -19.08 -4.09 1.29
CA TRP A 5 -18.43 -2.81 1.46
C TRP A 5 -17.94 -2.35 0.08
N PRO A 6 -18.10 -1.07 -0.25
CA PRO A 6 -17.68 -0.58 -1.54
C PRO A 6 -16.19 -0.91 -1.75
N ARG A 7 -15.86 -1.46 -2.94
CA ARG A 7 -14.54 -2.02 -3.25
C ARG A 7 -13.48 -0.96 -3.52
N PHE A 8 -13.42 0.08 -2.69
CA PHE A 8 -12.47 1.19 -2.83
C PHE A 8 -11.19 1.00 -2.02
N GLY A 9 -11.10 -0.02 -1.15
CA GLY A 9 -9.95 -0.21 -0.25
C GLY A 9 -8.60 -0.16 -0.98
N LEU A 10 -8.39 -1.03 -1.99
CA LEU A 10 -7.14 -1.08 -2.74
C LEU A 10 -6.90 0.19 -3.58
N GLN A 11 -7.97 0.79 -4.11
CA GLN A 11 -7.87 2.04 -4.86
C GLN A 11 -7.40 3.17 -3.96
N THR A 12 -8.01 3.35 -2.79
CA THR A 12 -7.62 4.36 -1.83
C THR A 12 -6.23 4.10 -1.25
N MET A 13 -5.81 2.83 -1.07
CA MET A 13 -4.44 2.50 -0.67
C MET A 13 -3.42 2.97 -1.72
N ARG A 14 -3.69 2.73 -3.00
CA ARG A 14 -2.86 3.23 -4.11
C ARG A 14 -2.78 4.75 -4.09
N GLU A 15 -3.93 5.42 -4.09
CA GLU A 15 -4.02 6.89 -4.07
C GLU A 15 -3.24 7.50 -2.89
N ARG A 16 -3.33 6.87 -1.70
CA ARG A 16 -2.61 7.30 -0.50
C ARG A 16 -1.10 7.14 -0.62
N ALA A 17 -0.62 6.03 -1.19
CA ALA A 17 0.80 5.79 -1.40
C ALA A 17 1.39 6.77 -2.43
N GLU A 18 0.71 6.95 -3.56
CA GLU A 18 1.13 7.88 -4.62
C GLU A 18 1.12 9.34 -4.13
N ALA A 19 0.16 9.72 -3.27
CA ALA A 19 0.07 11.07 -2.71
C ALA A 19 1.27 11.47 -1.83
N ILE A 20 2.02 10.50 -1.28
CA ILE A 20 3.24 10.75 -0.49
C ILE A 20 4.52 10.42 -1.27
N GLY A 21 4.42 10.32 -2.61
CA GLY A 21 5.55 10.03 -3.49
C GLY A 21 6.02 8.57 -3.46
N GLY A 22 5.16 7.66 -2.99
CA GLY A 22 5.42 6.23 -2.98
C GLY A 22 4.78 5.49 -4.15
N ASP A 23 5.05 4.18 -4.22
CA ASP A 23 4.54 3.24 -5.21
C ASP A 23 3.69 2.14 -4.56
N PHE A 24 2.80 1.53 -5.36
CA PHE A 24 1.87 0.49 -4.92
C PHE A 24 1.74 -0.65 -5.93
N GLU A 25 1.97 -1.88 -5.48
CA GLU A 25 1.89 -3.10 -6.28
C GLU A 25 1.01 -4.17 -5.60
N VAL A 26 0.27 -4.92 -6.42
CA VAL A 26 -0.46 -6.11 -6.00
C VAL A 26 -0.09 -7.27 -6.90
N THR A 27 0.45 -8.32 -6.31
CA THR A 27 0.75 -9.58 -6.99
C THR A 27 -0.11 -10.66 -6.37
N SER A 28 -0.86 -11.39 -7.18
CA SER A 28 -1.71 -12.48 -6.73
C SER A 28 -1.58 -13.65 -7.68
N GLU A 29 -1.49 -14.86 -7.12
CA GLU A 29 -1.42 -16.09 -7.88
C GLU A 29 -2.35 -17.13 -7.23
N PRO A 30 -3.13 -17.89 -8.01
CA PRO A 30 -3.97 -18.96 -7.48
C PRO A 30 -3.18 -19.89 -6.58
N ASP A 31 -3.78 -20.28 -5.46
CA ASP A 31 -3.20 -21.19 -4.45
C ASP A 31 -1.90 -20.70 -3.77
N GLN A 32 -1.40 -19.51 -4.10
CA GLN A 32 -0.21 -18.87 -3.50
C GLN A 32 -0.57 -17.67 -2.63
N GLY A 33 -1.76 -17.10 -2.84
CA GLY A 33 -2.27 -15.96 -2.08
C GLY A 33 -2.07 -14.62 -2.79
N THR A 34 -2.04 -13.56 -2.00
CA THR A 34 -1.96 -12.17 -2.50
C THR A 34 -0.98 -11.38 -1.65
N THR A 35 -0.03 -10.75 -2.33
CA THR A 35 0.90 -9.79 -1.74
C THR A 35 0.50 -8.38 -2.16
N VAL A 36 0.44 -7.47 -1.18
CA VAL A 36 0.26 -6.03 -1.41
C VAL A 36 1.54 -5.35 -0.93
N ALA A 37 2.29 -4.73 -1.84
CA ALA A 37 3.54 -4.05 -1.55
C ALA A 37 3.37 -2.54 -1.68
N VAL A 38 3.96 -1.80 -0.74
CA VAL A 38 3.98 -0.34 -0.72
C VAL A 38 5.41 0.11 -0.49
N HIS A 39 5.91 0.95 -1.39
CA HIS A 39 7.22 1.58 -1.27
C HIS A 39 7.02 3.05 -1.01
N VAL A 40 7.61 3.60 0.06
CA VAL A 40 7.50 5.02 0.38
C VAL A 40 8.90 5.60 0.58
N PRO A 41 9.14 6.84 0.12
CA PRO A 41 10.39 7.52 0.42
C PRO A 41 10.51 7.72 1.93
N LEU A 42 11.68 7.40 2.47
CA LEU A 42 12.03 7.78 3.84
C LEU A 42 12.66 9.16 3.78
N GLU A 43 12.13 10.10 4.56
CA GLU A 43 12.88 11.31 4.84
C GLU A 43 14.11 10.92 5.66
N GLU A 44 15.26 11.54 5.39
CA GLU A 44 16.41 11.47 6.29
C GLU A 44 15.97 12.08 7.62
N GLY A 45 15.48 11.22 8.52
CA GLY A 45 15.28 11.62 9.90
C GLY A 45 16.62 12.09 10.41
N ASN A 46 16.65 13.25 11.07
CA ASN A 46 17.77 13.72 11.89
C ASN A 46 17.93 12.79 13.11
N GLY A 47 18.14 11.50 12.86
CA GLY A 47 18.44 10.47 13.82
C GLY A 47 19.92 10.54 14.10
N ALA A 48 20.30 11.53 14.91
CA ALA A 48 21.51 11.40 15.71
C ALA A 48 21.35 10.12 16.55
N VAL A 49 21.83 9.00 16.02
CA VAL A 49 22.25 7.86 16.84
C VAL A 49 23.61 8.26 17.38
N THR A 50 23.58 8.94 18.54
CA THR A 50 24.75 9.05 19.42
C THR A 50 24.78 7.82 20.32
#